data_AF-A0A836CC19-F1
#
_entry.id   AF-A0A836CC19-F1
#
_cell.length_a   1.000
_cell.length_b   1.000
_cell.length_c   1.000
_cell.angle_alpha   90.00
_cell.angle_beta   90.00
_cell.angle_gamma   90.00
#
_symmetry.space_group_name_H-M   'P 1'
#
loop_
_entity.id
_entity.type
_entity.pdbx_description
1 polymer ?
#
loop_
_entity_poly.entity_id
_entity_poly.type
_entity_poly.pdbx_seq_one_letter_code
_entity_poly.pdbx_strand_id
1 'polypeptide(L)' 'CAICLAEYRGADALRCLPCGHAGHVACLDKWLAINASCPECRAGLTRAAVAAGGGGGAVADDGGALL' A
#
# COMPACT_ATOMS: atom_id res chain seq x y z
N CYS A 1 -5.44 -3.72 1.56
CA CYS A 1 -4.42 -3.46 2.61
C CYS A 1 -4.14 -4.73 3.39
N ALA A 2 -2.88 -5.20 3.44
CA ALA A 2 -2.51 -6.42 4.16
C ALA A 2 -2.72 -6.36 5.69
N ILE A 3 -2.91 -5.17 6.26
CA ILE A 3 -3.07 -4.96 7.70
C ILE A 3 -4.54 -5.02 8.11
N CYS A 4 -5.43 -4.29 7.43
CA CYS A 4 -6.86 -4.23 7.76
C CYS A 4 -7.74 -5.09 6.85
N LEU A 5 -7.16 -5.76 5.84
CA LEU A 5 -7.83 -6.59 4.84
C LEU A 5 -8.89 -5.89 3.98
N ALA A 6 -9.04 -4.57 4.10
CA ALA A 6 -9.94 -3.78 3.27
C ALA A 6 -9.34 -3.49 1.88
N GLU A 7 -10.21 -3.38 0.89
CA GLU A 7 -9.89 -2.92 -0.46
C GLU A 7 -9.46 -1.45 -0.47
N TYR A 8 -8.72 -1.06 -1.50
CA TYR A 8 -8.33 0.33 -1.69
C TYR A 8 -9.39 1.10 -2.47
N ARG A 9 -9.76 2.28 -1.96
CA ARG A 9 -10.72 3.20 -2.58
C ARG A 9 -10.02 4.48 -3.02
N GLY A 10 -10.61 5.21 -3.97
CA GLY A 10 -10.01 6.44 -4.51
C GLY A 10 -9.75 7.55 -3.48
N ALA A 11 -10.48 7.54 -2.36
CA ALA A 11 -10.29 8.50 -1.26
C ALA A 11 -9.26 8.03 -0.21
N ASP A 12 -8.71 6.82 -0.34
CA ASP A 12 -7.81 6.27 0.66
C ASP A 12 -6.42 6.89 0.56
N ALA A 13 -5.89 7.33 1.70
CA ALA A 13 -4.49 7.71 1.81
C ALA A 13 -3.62 6.44 1.86
N LEU A 14 -2.87 6.19 0.78
CA LEU A 14 -1.96 5.05 0.66
C LEU A 14 -0.51 5.50 0.72
N ARG A 15 0.36 4.64 1.25
CA ARG A 15 1.80 4.82 1.26
C ARG A 15 2.47 3.57 0.71
N CYS A 16 3.40 3.76 -0.23
CA CYS A 16 4.30 2.71 -0.69
C CYS A 16 5.54 2.63 0.19
N LEU A 17 5.95 1.40 0.49
CA LEU A 17 7.22 1.08 1.12
C LEU A 17 8.32 0.94 0.06
N PRO A 18 9.61 1.02 0.43
CA PRO A 18 10.75 0.84 -0.48
C PRO A 18 10.77 -0.54 -1.18
N CYS A 19 10.05 -1.53 -0.66
CA CYS A 19 9.88 -2.84 -1.30
C CYS A 19 8.78 -2.87 -2.40
N GLY A 20 8.11 -1.74 -2.68
CA GLY A 20 7.07 -1.61 -3.70
C GLY A 20 5.64 -1.91 -3.22
N HIS A 21 5.47 -2.49 -2.03
CA HIS A 21 4.13 -2.74 -1.48
C HIS A 21 3.49 -1.50 -0.88
N ALA A 22 2.17 -1.37 -1.04
CA ALA A 22 1.37 -0.29 -0.51
C ALA A 22 0.49 -0.73 0.66
N GLY A 23 0.15 0.21 1.54
CA GLY A 23 -0.86 0.06 2.58
C GLY A 23 -1.52 1.39 2.90
N HIS A 24 -2.66 1.38 3.61
CA HIS A 24 -3.21 2.61 4.15
C HIS A 24 -2.20 3.29 5.06
N VAL A 25 -2.05 4.61 4.96
CA VAL A 25 -1.13 5.40 5.79
C VAL A 25 -1.36 5.11 7.27
N ALA A 26 -2.62 5.18 7.73
CA ALA A 26 -2.97 4.93 9.12
C ALA A 26 -2.64 3.50 9.59
N CYS A 27 -2.80 2.50 8.70
CA CYS A 27 -2.46 1.13 9.02
C CYS A 27 -0.94 0.95 9.08
N LEU A 28 -0.22 1.46 8.08
CA LEU A 28 1.24 1.41 8.02
C LEU A 28 1.87 2.13 9.20
N ASP A 29 1.41 3.31 9.60
CA ASP A 29 1.97 4.02 10.76
C ASP A 29 1.79 3.23 12.05
N LYS A 30 0.62 2.62 12.28
CA LYS A 30 0.39 1.75 13.45
C LYS A 30 1.31 0.52 13.43
N TRP A 31 1.47 -0.10 12.25
CA TRP A 31 2.34 -1.26 12.10
C TRP A 31 3.82 -0.90 12.33
N LEU A 32 4.26 0.22 11.74
CA LEU A 32 5.66 0.67 11.77
C LEU A 32 6.09 1.28 13.09
N ALA A 33 5.15 1.65 13.96
CA ALA A 33 5.45 2.02 15.34
C ALA A 33 6.04 0.84 16.15
N ILE A 34 5.81 -0.40 15.72
CA ILE A 34 6.20 -1.62 16.45
C ILE A 34 7.15 -2.50 15.61
N ASN A 35 7.00 -2.48 14.28
CA ASN A 35 7.76 -3.33 13.36
C ASN A 35 8.56 -2.49 12.35
N ALA A 36 9.79 -2.87 12.02
CA ALA A 36 10.59 -2.18 11.01
C ALA A 36 10.59 -2.91 9.65
N SER A 37 9.51 -3.62 9.31
CA SER A 37 9.41 -4.46 8.12
C SER A 37 8.06 -4.38 7.42
N CYS A 38 8.04 -4.73 6.13
CA CYS A 38 6.83 -4.78 5.33
C CYS A 38 5.87 -5.87 5.85
N PRO A 39 4.57 -5.57 6.06
CA PRO A 39 3.58 -6.57 6.48
C PRO A 39 3.33 -7.65 5.42
N GLU A 40 3.56 -7.34 4.14
CA GLU A 40 3.31 -8.27 3.02
C GLU A 40 4.49 -9.21 2.77
N CYS A 41 5.69 -8.64 2.55
CA CYS A 41 6.87 -9.42 2.14
C CYS A 41 7.95 -9.56 3.22
N ARG A 42 7.74 -8.97 4.41
CA ARG A 42 8.67 -9.00 5.55
C ARG A 42 10.06 -8.37 5.31
N ALA A 43 10.25 -7.71 4.16
CA ALA A 43 11.46 -6.95 3.88
C ALA A 43 11.64 -5.80 4.89
N GLY A 44 12.84 -5.65 5.44
CA GLY A 44 13.18 -4.57 6.35
C GLY A 44 13.19 -3.20 5.67
N LEU A 45 12.87 -2.15 6.42
CA LEU A 45 12.79 -0.77 5.93
C LEU A 45 14.11 0.02 6.03
N THR A 46 15.24 -0.67 6.08
CA THR A 46 16.57 -0.03 6.13
C THR A 46 16.83 0.71 4.81
N ARG A 47 17.16 2.00 4.90
CA ARG A 47 17.26 2.93 3.75
C ARG A 47 18.37 2.51 2.78
N ALA A 48 18.00 2.19 1.55
CA ALA A 48 18.83 2.50 0.39
C ALA A 48 18.20 3.70 -0.34
N ALA A 49 19.02 4.72 -0.60
CA ALA A 49 18.59 6.02 -1.08
C ALA A 49 17.90 5.97 -2.46
N VAL A 50 16.85 6.80 -2.57
CA VAL A 50 16.21 7.39 -3.76
C VAL A 50 16.63 6.83 -5.12
N ALA A 51 15.70 6.20 -5.83
CA ALA A 51 15.45 6.53 -7.24
C ALA A 51 14.07 6.03 -7.71
N ALA A 52 13.37 6.96 -8.36
CA ALA A 52 12.48 6.76 -9.50
C ALA A 52 11.20 5.92 -9.35
N GLY A 53 10.07 6.64 -9.40
CA GLY A 53 9.36 6.75 -10.67
C GLY A 53 8.17 5.81 -10.89
N GLY A 54 7.01 6.46 -11.06
CA GLY A 54 6.12 6.16 -12.19
C GLY A 54 4.96 5.20 -11.93
N GLY A 55 3.82 5.56 -12.54
CA GLY A 55 2.84 4.61 -13.01
C GLY A 55 1.57 4.53 -12.18
N GLY A 56 0.53 5.19 -12.65
CA GLY A 56 -0.81 5.10 -12.08
C GLY A 56 -1.53 3.79 -12.38
N GLY A 57 -2.73 3.70 -11.83
CA GLY A 57 -3.74 2.73 -12.21
C GLY A 57 -5.09 3.32 -11.85
N ALA A 58 -5.75 3.95 -12.82
CA ALA A 58 -7.18 4.17 -12.72
C ALA A 58 -7.84 2.79 -12.70
N VAL A 59 -8.41 2.41 -11.56
CA VAL A 59 -9.37 1.31 -11.52
C VAL A 59 -10.66 1.85 -12.11
N ALA A 60 -10.98 1.42 -13.32
CA ALA A 60 -12.33 1.53 -13.86
C ALA A 60 -13.16 0.41 -13.24
N ASP A 61 -14.21 0.79 -12.51
CA ASP A 61 -15.28 -0.09 -12.08
C ASP A 61 -16.14 -0.40 -13.31
N ASP A 62 -16.03 -1.61 -13.85
CA ASP A 62 -17.10 -2.20 -14.66
C ASP A 62 -17.95 -3.05 -13.71
N GLY A 63 -18.67 -2.38 -12.82
CA GLY A 63 -19.86 -2.93 -12.17
C GLY A 63 -21.01 -2.97 -13.17
N GLY A 64 -20.79 -3.62 -14.32
CA GLY A 64 -21.82 -3.94 -15.28
C GLY A 64 -22.94 -4.70 -14.59
N ALA A 65 -24.12 -4.09 -14.60
CA ALA A 65 -25.36 -4.76 -14.29
C ALA A 65 -25.50 -6.05 -15.12
N LEU A 66 -26.23 -7.03 -14.57
CA LEU A 66 -27.19 -7.94 -15.21
C LEU A 66 -27.13 -9.33 -14.55
N LEU A 67 -27.99 -9.58 -13.56
CA LEU A 67 -29.14 -10.50 -13.63
C LEU A 67 -29.89 -10.56 -12.28
#